data_AF-A0A4U8S2R4-F1
#
_entry.id   AF-A0A4U8S2R4-F1
#
_cell.length_a   1.000
_cell.length_b   1.000
_cell.length_c   1.000
_cell.angle_alpha   90.00
_cell.angle_beta   90.00
_cell.angle_gamma   90.00
#
_symmetry.space_group_name_H-M   'P 1'
#
loop_
_entity.id
_entity.type
_entity.pdbx_description
1 polymer ?
#
loop_
_entity_poly.entity_id
_entity_poly.type
_entity_poly.pdbx_seq_one_letter_code
_entity_poly.pdbx_strand_id
1 'polypeptide(L)' 'MYFSYGDDTTRLQGDSRHTQDVNLHIKTQGYSNGEEIHTTLEIQGKKLSVSGIIQDNQAIIMNVLSSKDK' A
#
# COMPACT_ATOMS: atom_id res chain seq x y z
N MET A 1 -3.77 5.32 7.51
CA MET A 1 -3.26 4.88 6.20
C MET A 1 -2.91 6.10 5.38
N TYR A 2 -1.94 6.00 4.48
CA TYR A 2 -1.65 7.03 3.47
C TYR A 2 -1.00 6.41 2.24
N PHE A 3 -0.98 7.17 1.14
CA PHE A 3 -0.29 6.80 -0.09
C PHE A 3 1.02 7.56 -0.25
N SER A 4 1.97 6.93 -0.93
CA SER A 4 3.22 7.53 -1.38
C SER A 4 3.51 7.11 -2.81
N TYR A 5 4.54 7.63 -3.45
CA TYR A 5 4.99 7.20 -4.76
C TYR A 5 6.51 7.06 -4.85
N GLY A 6 6.96 6.30 -5.84
CA GLY A 6 8.36 6.00 -6.11
C GLY A 6 9.02 5.12 -5.04
N ASP A 7 10.27 4.75 -5.32
CA ASP A 7 11.06 3.88 -4.42
C ASP A 7 11.43 4.58 -3.11
N ASP A 8 11.59 5.91 -3.14
CA ASP A 8 11.85 6.73 -1.94
C ASP A 8 10.62 6.89 -1.05
N THR A 9 9.46 6.36 -1.44
CA THR A 9 8.19 6.45 -0.70
C THR A 9 7.78 7.89 -0.38
N THR A 10 7.94 8.79 -1.36
CA THR A 10 7.57 10.21 -1.19
C THR A 10 6.06 10.32 -0.91
N ARG A 11 5.70 10.81 0.27
CA ARG A 11 4.31 10.85 0.72
C ARG A 11 3.47 11.79 -0.14
N LEU A 12 2.32 11.31 -0.58
CA LEU A 12 1.34 12.14 -1.27
C LEU A 12 0.68 13.12 -0.29
N GLN A 13 0.72 14.41 -0.63
CA GLN A 13 0.15 15.51 0.16
C GLN A 13 -1.24 15.94 -0.33
N GLY A 14 -1.73 15.38 -1.43
CA GLY A 14 -2.99 15.73 -2.07
C GLY A 14 -3.21 14.88 -3.32
N ASP A 15 -3.98 15.41 -4.27
CA ASP A 15 -4.27 14.74 -5.54
C ASP A 15 -2.99 14.43 -6.31
N SER A 16 -2.88 13.21 -6.81
CA SER A 16 -1.70 12.72 -7.51
C SER A 16 -2.04 12.30 -8.94
N ARG A 17 -1.13 12.61 -9.87
CA ARG A 17 -1.14 12.04 -11.24
C ARG A 17 -0.25 10.79 -11.35
N HIS A 18 0.45 10.41 -10.29
CA HIS A 18 1.25 9.19 -10.24
C HIS A 18 0.32 7.98 -10.08
N THR A 19 0.28 7.12 -11.09
CA THR A 19 -0.65 5.96 -11.12
C THR A 19 0.07 4.61 -11.14
N GLN A 20 1.36 4.57 -11.49
CA GLN A 20 2.09 3.31 -11.72
C GLN A 20 2.98 2.89 -10.54
N ASP A 21 3.39 3.84 -9.70
CA ASP A 21 4.37 3.68 -8.63
C ASP A 21 3.81 4.01 -7.24
N VAL A 22 2.49 3.88 -7.07
CA VAL A 22 1.80 4.21 -5.81
C VAL A 22 2.02 3.12 -4.78
N ASN A 23 2.46 3.48 -3.58
CA ASN A 23 2.62 2.58 -2.44
C ASN A 23 1.56 2.88 -1.37
N LEU A 24 1.05 1.85 -0.70
CA LEU A 24 0.12 1.94 0.42
C LEU A 24 0.85 1.75 1.74
N HIS A 25 0.70 2.70 2.66
CA HIS A 25 1.23 2.64 4.03
C HIS A 25 0.08 2.43 5.01
N ILE A 26 0.15 1.34 5.78
CA ILE A 26 -0.82 0.98 6.82
C ILE A 26 -0.10 1.05 8.17
N LYS A 27 -0.62 1.86 9.08
CA LYS A 27 -0.21 1.84 10.50
C LYS A 27 -1.15 0.90 11.24
N THR A 28 -0.59 -0.01 12.01
CA THR A 28 -1.31 -1.02 12.78
C THR A 28 -1.04 -0.83 14.27
N GLN A 29 -1.78 -1.51 15.12
CA GLN A 29 -1.53 -1.58 16.56
C GLN A 29 -1.97 -2.95 17.06
N GLY A 30 -1.22 -3.52 18.01
CA GLY A 30 -1.54 -4.84 18.58
C GLY A 30 -1.14 -6.01 17.69
N TYR A 31 -0.35 -5.76 16.64
CA TYR A 31 0.25 -6.78 15.80
C TYR A 31 1.72 -6.97 16.15
N SER A 32 2.20 -8.20 16.02
CA SER A 32 3.60 -8.58 16.14
C SER A 32 4.33 -8.43 14.80
N ASN A 33 5.63 -8.20 14.87
CA ASN A 33 6.47 -8.20 13.68
C ASN A 33 6.43 -9.58 13.00
N GLY A 34 6.28 -9.58 11.66
CA GLY A 34 6.14 -10.79 10.85
C GLY A 34 4.70 -11.23 10.60
N GLU A 35 3.71 -10.66 11.29
CA GLU A 35 2.30 -10.92 10.95
C GLU A 35 1.93 -10.30 9.60
N GLU A 36 1.02 -10.96 8.86
CA GLU A 36 0.54 -10.49 7.56
C GLU A 36 -0.83 -9.84 7.72
N ILE A 37 -0.99 -8.66 7.11
CA ILE A 37 -2.30 -8.02 6.94
C ILE A 37 -2.78 -8.21 5.50
N HIS A 38 -4.01 -8.66 5.35
CA HIS A 38 -4.71 -8.71 4.06
C HIS A 38 -5.76 -7.60 4.00
N THR A 39 -5.79 -6.87 2.90
CA THR A 39 -6.80 -5.83 2.67
C THR A 39 -7.28 -5.86 1.22
N THR A 40 -8.48 -5.34 0.98
CA THR A 40 -9.05 -5.16 -0.34
C THR A 40 -9.23 -3.68 -0.62
N LEU A 41 -8.60 -3.20 -1.68
CA LEU A 41 -8.79 -1.86 -2.22
C LEU A 41 -9.87 -1.90 -3.30
N GLU A 42 -10.87 -1.03 -3.21
CA GLU A 42 -11.85 -0.85 -4.28
C GLU A 42 -11.58 0.47 -5.01
N ILE A 43 -11.26 0.37 -6.30
CA ILE A 43 -10.83 1.51 -7.13
C ILE A 43 -11.60 1.44 -8.44
N GLN A 44 -12.40 2.47 -8.72
CA GLN A 44 -13.25 2.54 -9.92
C GLN A 44 -14.11 1.27 -10.12
N GLY A 45 -14.64 0.71 -9.03
CA GLY A 45 -15.44 -0.52 -9.04
C GLY A 45 -14.65 -1.82 -9.23
N LYS A 46 -13.33 -1.76 -9.36
CA LYS A 46 -12.45 -2.94 -9.36
C LYS A 46 -11.92 -3.19 -7.97
N LYS A 47 -11.95 -4.45 -7.53
CA LYS A 47 -11.37 -4.88 -6.25
C LYS A 47 -9.98 -5.43 -6.48
N LEU A 48 -9.03 -4.95 -5.69
CA LEU A 48 -7.66 -5.43 -5.66
C LEU A 48 -7.34 -5.92 -4.25
N SER A 49 -7.07 -7.22 -4.14
CA SER A 49 -6.59 -7.82 -2.89
C SER A 49 -5.08 -7.63 -2.80
N VAL A 50 -4.64 -7.07 -1.67
CA VAL A 50 -3.22 -6.84 -1.40
C VAL A 50 -2.90 -7.29 0.01
N SER A 51 -1.64 -7.65 0.23
CA SER A 51 -1.15 -8.00 1.55
C SER A 51 0.22 -7.38 1.81
N GLY A 52 0.55 -7.25 3.10
CA GLY A 52 1.80 -6.70 3.55
C GLY A 52 2.21 -7.31 4.87
N ILE A 53 3.52 -7.46 5.07
CA ILE A 53 4.09 -7.93 6.33
C ILE A 53 4.26 -6.74 7.27
N ILE A 54 3.84 -6.93 8.51
CA ILE A 54 3.94 -5.94 9.56
C ILE A 54 5.35 -5.94 10.12
N GLN A 55 5.95 -4.76 10.16
CA GLN A 55 7.21 -4.48 10.85
C GLN A 55 7.06 -3.15 11.58
N ASP A 56 7.40 -3.11 12.86
CA ASP A 56 7.35 -1.90 13.69
C ASP A 56 5.98 -1.20 13.67
N ASN A 57 4.90 -1.98 13.76
CA ASN A 57 3.51 -1.52 13.70
C ASN A 57 3.11 -0.86 12.37
N GLN A 58 3.76 -1.24 11.27
CA GLN A 58 3.45 -0.72 9.96
C GLN A 58 3.65 -1.77 8.86
N ALA A 59 2.86 -1.67 7.80
CA ALA A 59 3.03 -2.43 6.57
C ALA A 59 3.08 -1.46 5.39
N ILE A 60 4.07 -1.66 4.52
CA ILE A 60 4.26 -0.88 3.29
C ILE A 60 4.10 -1.83 2.11
N ILE A 61 3.10 -1.57 1.27
CA ILE A 61 2.81 -2.36 0.08
C ILE A 61 3.18 -1.51 -1.14
N MET A 62 4.27 -1.89 -1.80
CA MET A 62 4.84 -1.14 -2.93
C MET A 62 4.06 -1.39 -4.21
N ASN A 63 3.97 -0.36 -5.07
CA ASN A 63 3.35 -0.43 -6.40
C ASN A 63 1.97 -1.09 -6.39
N VAL A 64 1.17 -0.71 -5.40
CA VAL A 64 -0.13 -1.30 -5.05
C VAL A 64 -1.15 -1.18 -6.18
N LEU A 65 -0.93 -0.33 -7.18
CA LEU A 65 -1.83 -0.15 -8.33
C LEU A 65 -1.27 -0.72 -9.63
N SER A 66 -0.02 -1.19 -9.64
CA SER A 66 0.57 -1.78 -10.84
C SER A 66 -0.15 -3.09 -11.16
N SER A 67 -0.68 -3.24 -12.38
CA SER A 67 -1.10 -4.56 -12.83
C SER A 67 0.15 -5.43 -12.90
N LYS A 68 0.17 -6.53 -12.16
CA LYS A 68 1.16 -7.59 -12.38
C LYS A 68 0.75 -8.37 -13.63
N ASP A 69 0.74 -7.72 -14.79
CA ASP A 69 0.78 -8.43 -16.06
C ASP A 69 2.27 -8.69 -16.35
N LYS A 70 2.73 -9.89 -15.97
CA LYS A 70 3.91 -10.53 -16.53
C LYS A 70 3.48 -11.79 -17.25
#